data_AF-A0A1U8KI98-F1
#
_entry.id   AF-A0A1U8KI98-F1
#
_cell.length_a   1.000
_cell.length_b   1.000
_cell.length_c   1.000
_cell.angle_alpha   90.00
_cell.angle_beta   90.00
_cell.angle_gamma   90.00
#
_symmetry.space_group_name_H-M   'P 1'
#
loop_
_entity.id
_entity.type
_entity.pdbx_description
1 polymer ?
#
loop_
_entity_poly.entity_id
_entity_poly.type
_entity_poly.pdbx_seq_one_letter_code
_entity_poly.pdbx_strand_id
1 'polypeptide(L)'
;MGDNSGGRTQRALGRGANRQRRDIGSILSYVASTVFENFGISFESTTSEVTVLSPLGQFVRVSKLYRDVPLVVQWAIFSTNLMELPFREFDLILGMDWLVEHRVSLDCASKRVSLITDDDNFDQ
;
A
#
# COMPACT_ATOMS: atom_id res chain seq x y z
N MET A 1 41.49 21.30 46.00
CA MET A 1 40.90 20.46 44.94
C MET A 1 40.09 19.36 45.62
N GLY A 2 38.79 19.30 45.36
CA GLY A 2 37.85 18.33 45.92
C GLY A 2 36.56 18.40 45.09
N ASP A 3 36.02 17.24 44.77
CA ASP A 3 35.36 16.92 43.50
C ASP A 3 33.84 16.85 43.60
N ASN A 4 33.24 17.09 42.44
CA ASN A 4 31.84 17.11 42.08
C ASN A 4 31.12 15.76 42.32
N SER A 5 29.80 15.80 42.58
CA SER A 5 28.73 14.95 41.98
C SER A 5 27.67 14.49 42.99
N GLY A 6 26.68 15.34 43.27
CA GLY A 6 25.46 14.97 44.00
C GLY A 6 24.36 14.42 43.10
N GLY A 7 24.18 13.10 43.13
CA GLY A 7 22.88 12.39 43.08
C GLY A 7 21.82 12.75 42.04
N ARG A 8 21.75 11.95 40.97
CA ARG A 8 20.57 11.78 40.12
C ARG A 8 19.41 11.16 40.91
N THR A 9 18.22 11.73 40.78
CA THR A 9 16.97 10.93 40.71
C THR A 9 15.97 11.66 39.81
N GLN A 10 16.17 11.60 38.50
CA GLN A 10 15.09 11.90 37.56
C GLN A 10 14.12 10.73 37.61
N ARG A 11 12.88 11.02 38.03
CA ARG A 11 11.75 10.09 37.97
C ARG A 11 11.56 9.72 36.49
N ALA A 12 11.88 8.48 36.14
CA ALA A 12 11.50 7.91 34.86
C ALA A 12 9.97 7.79 34.85
N LEU A 13 9.31 8.81 34.30
CA LEU A 13 7.91 8.71 33.92
C LEU A 13 7.89 7.72 32.75
N GLY A 14 7.53 6.48 33.03
CA GLY A 14 7.30 5.46 32.01
C GLY A 14 6.27 5.98 31.03
N ARG A 15 6.73 6.52 29.90
CA ARG A 15 5.86 6.79 28.77
C ARG A 15 5.42 5.43 28.28
N GLY A 16 4.20 5.05 28.62
CA GLY A 16 3.48 4.01 27.91
C GLY A 16 3.57 4.36 26.43
N ALA A 17 4.42 3.63 25.71
CA ALA A 17 4.47 3.71 24.27
C ALA A 17 3.12 3.16 23.81
N ASN A 18 2.14 4.05 23.64
CA ASN A 18 1.05 3.81 22.72
C ASN A 18 1.74 3.55 21.39
N ARG A 19 1.96 2.27 21.08
CA ARG A 19 2.23 1.80 19.73
C ARG A 19 0.94 2.05 18.98
N GLN A 20 0.73 3.31 18.61
CA GLN A 20 -0.23 3.65 17.59
C GLN A 20 0.26 2.89 16.36
N ARG A 21 -0.40 1.76 16.07
CA ARG A 21 -0.19 1.00 14.85
C ARG A 21 -0.51 1.99 13.74
N ARG A 22 0.54 2.60 13.19
CA ARG A 22 0.44 3.31 11.93
C ARG A 22 0.40 2.21 10.90
N ASP A 23 -0.78 1.98 10.35
CA ASP A 23 -0.90 1.23 9.11
C ASP A 23 -0.22 2.10 8.05
N ILE A 24 1.02 1.74 7.72
CA ILE A 24 1.75 2.36 6.61
C ILE A 24 1.16 1.70 5.37
N GLY A 25 0.06 2.26 4.87
CA GLY A 25 -0.53 1.85 3.59
C GLY A 25 0.45 2.08 2.44
N SER A 26 0.26 1.35 1.33
CA SER A 26 1.04 1.61 0.12
C SER A 26 0.54 2.86 -0.58
N ILE A 27 1.45 3.69 -1.10
CA ILE A 27 1.09 4.83 -1.94
C ILE A 27 0.71 4.36 -3.36
N LEU A 28 1.37 3.33 -3.86
CA LEU A 28 1.22 2.83 -5.22
C LEU A 28 0.59 1.43 -5.24
N SER A 29 -0.05 1.09 -6.34
CA SER A 29 -0.57 -0.24 -6.58
C SER A 29 0.49 -1.18 -7.18
N TYR A 30 0.48 -2.44 -6.77
CA TYR A 30 1.46 -3.45 -7.16
C TYR A 30 0.84 -4.80 -7.48
N VAL A 31 1.58 -5.58 -8.26
CA VAL A 31 1.18 -6.93 -8.69
C VAL A 31 2.37 -7.88 -8.63
N ALA A 32 2.13 -9.14 -8.31
CA ALA A 32 3.16 -10.15 -8.37
C ALA A 32 3.60 -10.39 -9.82
N SER A 33 4.92 -10.49 -10.04
CA SER A 33 5.48 -10.88 -11.34
C SER A 33 4.83 -12.13 -11.95
N THR A 34 4.51 -13.12 -11.12
CA THR A 34 3.87 -14.37 -11.54
C THR A 34 2.47 -14.19 -12.13
N VAL A 35 1.80 -13.08 -11.85
CA VAL A 35 0.46 -12.80 -12.39
C VAL A 35 0.54 -12.48 -13.88
N PHE A 36 1.65 -11.94 -14.40
CA PHE A 36 1.73 -11.50 -15.81
C PHE A 36 2.67 -12.31 -16.69
N GLU A 37 3.47 -13.21 -16.12
CA GLU A 37 4.41 -14.09 -16.85
C GLU A 37 3.77 -14.85 -18.02
N ASN A 38 2.45 -15.06 -18.01
CA ASN A 38 1.72 -15.81 -19.04
C ASN A 38 0.61 -15.03 -19.78
N PHE A 39 0.38 -13.74 -19.48
CA PHE A 39 -0.79 -13.02 -19.98
C PHE A 39 -0.52 -12.15 -21.22
N GLY A 40 0.74 -12.03 -21.66
CA GLY A 40 1.09 -11.27 -22.86
C GLY A 40 0.76 -9.77 -22.77
N ILE A 41 0.56 -9.24 -21.56
CA ILE A 41 0.27 -7.82 -21.34
C ILE A 41 1.56 -7.02 -21.52
N SER A 42 1.50 -5.96 -22.32
CA SER A 42 2.62 -5.05 -22.49
C SER A 42 2.86 -4.24 -21.22
N PHE A 43 4.12 -4.06 -20.83
CA PHE A 43 4.52 -3.15 -19.77
C PHE A 43 5.39 -2.01 -20.31
N GLU A 44 5.39 -0.90 -19.58
CA GLU A 44 6.35 0.19 -19.77
C GLU A 44 7.47 0.07 -18.75
N SER A 45 8.72 0.27 -19.19
CA SER A 45 9.82 0.51 -18.27
C SER A 45 9.81 1.96 -17.83
N THR A 46 9.64 2.23 -16.54
CA THR A 46 9.78 3.58 -15.98
C THR A 46 11.22 4.05 -16.13
N THR A 47 11.41 5.31 -16.52
CA THR A 47 12.75 5.91 -16.69
C THR A 47 13.50 6.04 -15.37
N SER A 48 12.77 6.08 -14.26
CA SER A 48 13.31 6.09 -12.89
C SER A 48 12.87 4.82 -12.17
N GLU A 49 13.83 4.09 -11.60
CA GLU A 49 13.54 2.97 -10.71
C GLU A 49 13.00 3.49 -9.37
N VAL A 50 11.90 2.91 -8.90
CA VAL A 50 11.30 3.25 -7.61
C VAL A 50 11.77 2.23 -6.57
N THR A 51 12.27 2.70 -5.42
CA THR A 51 12.61 1.83 -4.29
C THR A 51 11.41 1.68 -3.37
N VAL A 52 10.94 0.45 -3.19
CA VAL A 52 9.77 0.10 -2.40
C VAL A 52 10.21 -0.69 -1.17
N LEU A 53 9.69 -0.32 0.00
CA LEU A 53 9.74 -1.17 1.19
C LEU A 53 8.57 -2.14 1.13
N SER A 54 8.86 -3.41 0.90
CA SER A 54 7.85 -4.46 0.85
C SER A 54 7.17 -4.67 2.21
N PRO A 55 5.99 -5.31 2.23
CA PRO A 55 5.36 -5.76 3.47
C PRO A 55 6.26 -6.65 4.34
N LEU A 56 7.27 -7.31 3.73
CA LEU A 56 8.25 -8.16 4.40
C LEU A 56 9.43 -7.38 5.00
N GLY A 57 9.45 -6.05 4.86
CA GLY A 57 10.54 -5.20 5.34
C GLY A 57 11.78 -5.20 4.44
N GLN A 58 11.68 -5.75 3.23
CA GLN A 58 12.76 -5.75 2.25
C GLN A 58 12.64 -4.57 1.29
N PHE A 59 13.76 -3.92 0.96
CA PHE A 59 13.81 -2.90 -0.07
C PHE A 59 14.03 -3.52 -1.44
N VAL A 60 13.19 -3.16 -2.40
CA VAL A 60 13.28 -3.65 -3.78
C VAL A 60 13.15 -2.49 -4.75
N ARG A 61 13.92 -2.55 -5.84
CA ARG A 61 13.79 -1.60 -6.95
C ARG A 61 12.81 -2.18 -7.96
N VAL A 62 11.81 -1.39 -8.32
CA VAL A 62 10.80 -1.73 -9.32
C VAL A 62 10.83 -0.71 -10.45
N SER A 63 10.64 -1.18 -11.68
CA SER A 63 10.68 -0.34 -12.87
C SER A 63 9.68 -0.73 -13.95
N LYS A 64 8.95 -1.82 -13.78
CA LYS A 64 7.93 -2.23 -14.74
C LYS A 64 6.58 -1.72 -14.29
N LEU A 65 5.89 -1.02 -15.18
CA LEU A 65 4.57 -0.46 -14.98
C LEU A 65 3.61 -1.05 -16.02
N TYR A 66 2.52 -1.63 -15.53
CA TYR A 66 1.38 -2.03 -16.34
C TYR A 66 0.32 -0.95 -16.21
N ARG A 67 -0.03 -0.30 -17.32
CA ARG A 67 -1.04 0.76 -17.33
C ARG A 67 -2.41 0.22 -17.69
N ASP A 68 -3.41 0.89 -17.15
CA ASP A 68 -4.82 0.69 -17.49
C ASP A 68 -5.26 -0.79 -17.46
N VAL A 69 -4.75 -1.53 -16.48
CA VAL A 69 -5.10 -2.94 -16.29
C VAL A 69 -6.55 -3.00 -15.79
N PRO A 70 -7.44 -3.74 -16.47
CA PRO A 70 -8.82 -3.87 -16.02
C PRO A 70 -8.89 -4.80 -14.79
N LEU A 71 -9.38 -4.25 -13.67
CA LEU A 71 -9.67 -4.98 -12.45
C LEU A 71 -11.18 -5.16 -12.31
N VAL A 72 -11.64 -6.41 -12.26
CA VAL A 72 -13.06 -6.73 -12.06
C VAL A 72 -13.34 -6.84 -10.57
N VAL A 73 -14.22 -5.99 -10.03
CA VAL A 73 -14.67 -6.04 -8.64
C VAL A 73 -16.19 -6.02 -8.62
N GLN A 74 -16.81 -7.07 -8.08
CA GLN A 74 -18.27 -7.21 -7.97
C GLN A 74 -19.01 -6.83 -9.27
N TRP A 75 -18.55 -7.37 -10.40
CA TRP A 75 -19.13 -7.17 -11.75
C TRP A 75 -18.89 -5.80 -12.40
N ALA A 76 -18.28 -4.86 -11.69
CA ALA A 76 -17.79 -3.61 -12.25
C ALA A 76 -16.31 -3.73 -12.65
N ILE A 77 -15.90 -2.96 -13.67
CA ILE A 77 -14.52 -2.93 -14.18
C ILE A 77 -13.88 -1.60 -13.78
N PHE A 78 -12.75 -1.65 -13.11
CA PHE A 78 -11.97 -0.49 -12.69
C PHE A 78 -10.60 -0.51 -13.35
N SER A 79 -10.16 0.63 -13.89
CA SER A 79 -8.80 0.75 -14.41
C SER A 79 -7.80 0.86 -13.27
N THR A 80 -6.63 0.22 -13.40
CA THR A 80 -5.55 0.34 -12.41
C THR A 80 -4.16 0.35 -13.06
N ASN A 81 -3.26 1.14 -12.47
CA ASN A 81 -1.85 1.18 -12.84
C ASN A 81 -1.06 0.36 -11.83
N LEU A 82 -0.32 -0.66 -12.28
CA LEU A 82 0.32 -1.63 -11.40
C LEU A 82 1.83 -1.68 -11.63
N MET A 83 2.61 -1.53 -10.55
CA MET A 83 4.04 -1.82 -10.58
C MET A 83 4.33 -3.28 -10.27
N GLU A 84 5.26 -3.89 -11.01
CA GLU A 84 5.65 -5.28 -10.79
C GLU A 84 6.49 -5.44 -9.52
N LEU A 85 6.10 -6.37 -8.65
CA LEU A 85 6.89 -6.82 -7.52
C LEU A 85 7.39 -8.26 -7.73
N PRO A 86 8.66 -8.57 -7.43
CA PRO A 86 9.24 -9.90 -7.56
C PRO A 86 8.85 -10.85 -6.41
N PHE A 87 7.81 -10.48 -5.66
CA PHE A 87 7.33 -11.18 -4.47
C PHE A 87 6.16 -12.07 -4.83
N ARG A 88 6.04 -13.22 -4.16
CA ARG A 88 4.99 -14.22 -4.40
C ARG A 88 4.05 -14.36 -3.20
N GLU A 89 4.24 -13.55 -2.19
CA GLU A 89 3.49 -13.57 -0.93
C GLU A 89 2.13 -12.88 -1.06
N PHE A 90 1.92 -12.11 -2.13
CA PHE A 90 0.68 -11.42 -2.46
C PHE A 90 0.49 -11.42 -3.96
N ASP A 91 -0.77 -11.49 -4.41
CA ASP A 91 -1.09 -11.43 -5.84
C ASP A 91 -1.22 -9.98 -6.33
N LEU A 92 -1.92 -9.15 -5.53
CA LEU A 92 -2.26 -7.76 -5.84
C LEU A 92 -2.27 -6.94 -4.56
N ILE A 93 -1.63 -5.77 -4.58
CA ILE A 93 -1.71 -4.76 -3.53
C ILE A 93 -2.29 -3.50 -4.17
N LEU A 94 -3.46 -3.06 -3.70
CA LEU A 94 -4.04 -1.79 -4.12
C LEU A 94 -3.53 -0.69 -3.20
N GLY A 95 -2.88 0.30 -3.80
CA GLY A 95 -2.36 1.47 -3.12
C GLY A 95 -3.41 2.53 -2.91
N MET A 96 -3.02 3.57 -2.18
CA MET A 96 -3.83 4.76 -1.96
C MET A 96 -4.15 5.49 -3.27
N ASP A 97 -3.27 5.38 -4.29
CA ASP A 97 -3.52 5.89 -5.63
C ASP A 97 -4.85 5.39 -6.20
N TRP A 98 -5.02 4.06 -6.25
CA TRP A 98 -6.22 3.43 -6.78
C TRP A 98 -7.42 3.64 -5.87
N LEU A 99 -7.23 3.55 -4.54
CA LEU A 99 -8.31 3.74 -3.58
C LEU A 99 -8.90 5.14 -3.64
N VAL A 100 -8.06 6.17 -3.79
CA VAL A 100 -8.50 7.58 -3.89
C VAL A 100 -9.16 7.84 -5.25
N GLU A 101 -8.58 7.33 -6.33
CA GLU A 101 -9.13 7.46 -7.69
C GLU A 101 -10.57 6.94 -7.76
N HIS A 102 -10.82 5.76 -7.20
CA HIS A 102 -12.13 5.10 -7.21
C HIS A 102 -12.99 5.39 -5.97
N ARG A 103 -12.58 6.37 -5.16
CA ARG A 103 -13.30 6.84 -3.95
C ARG A 103 -13.72 5.70 -3.01
N VAL A 104 -12.83 4.73 -2.85
CA VAL A 104 -13.08 3.52 -2.07
C VAL A 104 -13.18 3.86 -0.59
N SER A 105 -14.24 3.39 0.06
CA SER A 105 -14.41 3.50 1.50
C SER A 105 -13.96 2.21 2.19
N LEU A 106 -13.01 2.35 3.11
CA LEU A 106 -12.48 1.25 3.93
C LEU A 106 -13.03 1.37 5.35
N ASP A 107 -13.94 0.47 5.72
CA ASP A 107 -14.34 0.28 7.11
C ASP A 107 -13.47 -0.82 7.73
N CYS A 108 -12.38 -0.40 8.38
CA CYS A 108 -11.44 -1.30 9.04
C CYS A 108 -12.06 -2.04 10.23
N ALA A 109 -13.05 -1.45 10.91
CA ALA A 109 -13.68 -2.07 12.06
C ALA A 109 -14.54 -3.26 11.64
N SER A 110 -15.33 -3.07 10.58
CA SER A 110 -16.18 -4.13 10.01
C SER A 110 -15.46 -5.00 8.98
N LYS A 111 -14.21 -4.67 8.62
CA LYS A 111 -13.45 -5.30 7.52
C LYS A 111 -14.21 -5.26 6.19
N ARG A 112 -14.81 -4.11 5.87
CA ARG A 112 -15.61 -3.91 4.65
C ARG A 112 -14.95 -2.91 3.72
N VAL A 113 -15.10 -3.17 2.43
CA VAL A 113 -14.70 -2.28 1.34
C VAL A 113 -15.96 -1.91 0.58
N SER A 114 -16.19 -0.62 0.38
CA SER A 114 -17.32 -0.12 -0.42
C SER A 114 -16.78 0.67 -1.60
N LEU A 115 -17.24 0.31 -2.80
CA LEU A 115 -16.94 0.99 -4.05
C LEU A 115 -18.19 1.73 -4.50
N ILE A 116 -18.01 2.86 -5.18
CA ILE A 116 -19.11 3.55 -5.85
C ILE A 116 -19.08 3.09 -7.30
N THR A 117 -20.19 2.53 -7.77
CA THR A 117 -20.39 2.18 -9.18
C THR A 117 -21.39 3.12 -9.82
N ASP A 118 -21.36 3.25 -11.15
CA ASP A 118 -22.31 4.13 -11.87
C ASP A 118 -23.77 3.67 -11.69
N ASP A 119 -24.00 2.40 -11.35
CA ASP A 119 -25.31 1.84 -11.07
C ASP A 119 -25.89 2.30 -9.71
N ASP A 120 -25.05 2.78 -8.79
CA ASP A 120 -25.47 3.27 -7.47
C ASP A 120 -26.08 4.70 -7.53
N ASN A 121 -26.13 5.32 -8.72
CA ASN A 121 -26.59 6.70 -8.92
C ASN A 121 -28.05 6.81 -9.44
N PHE A 122 -28.80 5.71 -9.47
CA PHE A 122 -30.20 5.70 -9.94
C PHE A 122 -31.27 5.98 -8.87
N ASP A 123 -30.87 6.13 -7.60
CA ASP A 123 -31.79 6.40 -6.49
C ASP A 123 -31.56 7.79 -5.84
N GLN A 124 -31.64 8.87 -6.64
CA GLN A 124 -31.82 10.25 -6.13
C GLN A 124 -33.10 10.88 -6.67
#